data_AF-A0A6B2TQG6-F1
#
_entry.id   AF-A0A6B2TQG6-F1
#
_cell.length_a   1.000
_cell.length_b   1.000
_cell.length_c   1.000
_cell.angle_alpha   90.00
_cell.angle_beta   90.00
_cell.angle_gamma   90.00
#
_symmetry.space_group_name_H-M   'P 1'
#
loop_
_entity.id
_entity.type
_entity.pdbx_description
1 polymer ?
#
loop_
_entity_poly.entity_id
_entity_poly.type
_entity_poly.pdbx_seq_one_letter_code
_entity_poly.pdbx_strand_id
1 'polypeptide(L)'
;MNHNTPLSPLPLTHLADVQLRVMSTAQLGEHGVSSADAGAHCRPGGPWQQLLPGVCLLHPGPPTSEERLHGALLYAGRLPA
;
A
#
# COMPACT_ATOMS: atom_id res chain seq x y z
N MET A 1 -0.42 -6.43 39.44
CA MET A 1 0.05 -7.20 38.28
C MET A 1 0.59 -6.21 37.26
N ASN A 2 1.90 -6.19 37.04
CA ASN A 2 2.58 -5.26 36.15
C ASN A 2 2.58 -5.82 34.73
N HIS A 3 1.75 -5.26 33.85
CA HIS A 3 1.70 -5.62 32.43
C HIS A 3 2.85 -4.94 31.69
N ASN A 4 4.08 -5.41 31.91
CA ASN A 4 5.21 -5.09 31.05
C ASN A 4 5.08 -5.90 29.77
N THR A 5 4.20 -5.47 28.86
CA THR A 5 4.24 -5.96 27.48
C THR A 5 5.57 -5.48 26.89
N PRO A 6 6.53 -6.37 26.57
CA PRO A 6 7.72 -5.91 25.87
C PRO A 6 7.24 -5.35 24.54
N LEU A 7 7.42 -4.05 24.34
CA LEU A 7 7.36 -3.43 23.03
C LEU A 7 8.57 -3.97 22.26
N SER A 8 8.50 -5.21 21.81
CA SER A 8 9.45 -5.75 20.84
C SER A 8 9.39 -4.79 19.65
N PRO A 9 10.50 -4.11 19.31
CA PRO A 9 10.49 -3.19 18.19
C PRO A 9 10.05 -3.98 16.97
N LEU A 10 8.94 -3.57 16.34
CA LEU A 10 8.50 -4.20 15.11
C LEU A 10 9.68 -4.19 14.15
N PRO A 11 10.10 -5.35 13.62
CA PRO A 11 11.24 -5.40 12.73
C PRO A 11 10.94 -4.51 11.51
N LEU A 12 11.91 -3.67 11.13
CA LEU A 12 11.78 -2.70 10.03
C LEU A 12 11.39 -3.36 8.69
N THR A 13 11.62 -4.66 8.56
CA THR A 13 11.15 -5.48 7.44
C THR A 13 9.63 -5.45 7.26
N HIS A 14 8.85 -5.33 8.35
CA HIS A 14 7.40 -5.19 8.28
C HIS A 14 7.01 -3.89 7.54
N LEU A 15 7.68 -2.78 7.87
CA LEU A 15 7.44 -1.49 7.22
C LEU A 15 7.88 -1.50 5.76
N ALA A 16 8.97 -2.19 5.43
CA ALA A 16 9.43 -2.37 4.05
C ALA A 16 8.45 -3.19 3.23
N ASP A 17 7.88 -4.25 3.82
CA ASP A 17 6.88 -5.09 3.17
C ASP A 17 5.58 -4.32 2.91
N VAL A 18 5.10 -3.53 3.87
CA VAL A 18 3.93 -2.64 3.67
C VAL A 18 4.18 -1.61 2.56
N GLN A 19 5.39 -1.04 2.49
CA GLN A 19 5.80 -0.14 1.41
C GLN A 19 5.85 -0.83 0.04
N LEU A 20 6.24 -2.10 -0.01
CA LEU A 20 6.25 -2.89 -1.24
C LEU A 20 4.85 -3.35 -1.64
N ARG A 21 3.93 -3.53 -0.68
CA ARG A 21 2.54 -3.92 -0.93
C ARG A 21 1.64 -2.77 -1.35
N VAL A 22 1.94 -1.52 -0.97
CA VAL A 22 1.12 -0.36 -1.29
C VAL A 22 1.92 0.62 -2.12
N MET A 23 1.52 0.84 -3.38
CA MET A 23 2.20 1.76 -4.29
C MET A 23 1.24 2.75 -4.92
N SER A 24 1.74 3.96 -5.17
CA SER A 24 1.05 4.93 -6.01
C SER A 24 1.18 4.58 -7.49
N THR A 25 0.22 5.04 -8.29
CA THR A 25 0.25 4.98 -9.75
C THR A 25 1.50 5.63 -10.36
N ALA A 26 2.06 6.66 -9.72
CA ALA A 26 3.33 7.26 -10.12
C ALA A 26 4.50 6.28 -9.89
N GLN A 27 4.58 5.67 -8.70
CA GLN A 27 5.60 4.65 -8.40
C GLN A 27 5.46 3.43 -9.33
N LEU A 28 4.23 3.00 -9.60
CA LEU A 28 3.97 1.95 -10.58
C LEU A 28 4.52 2.31 -11.97
N GLY A 29 4.36 3.58 -12.40
CA GLY A 29 4.96 4.11 -13.62
C GLY A 29 6.48 4.05 -13.63
N GLU A 30 7.14 4.41 -12.52
CA GLU A 30 8.60 4.28 -12.36
C GLU A 30 9.06 2.81 -12.43
N HIS A 31 8.20 1.88 -12.01
CA HIS A 31 8.41 0.44 -12.14
C HIS A 31 8.04 -0.11 -13.53
N GLY A 32 7.62 0.74 -14.48
CA GLY A 32 7.27 0.36 -15.85
C GLY A 32 5.83 -0.13 -16.03
N VAL A 33 4.98 0.02 -15.01
CA VAL A 33 3.55 -0.35 -15.07
C VAL A 33 2.74 0.90 -15.46
N SER A 34 2.08 0.84 -16.61
CA SER A 34 1.21 1.94 -17.07
C SER A 34 -0.02 2.08 -16.16
N SER A 35 -0.61 3.27 -16.12
CA SER A 35 -1.87 3.51 -15.41
C SER A 35 -3.02 2.62 -15.93
N ALA A 36 -3.00 2.29 -17.23
CA ALA A 36 -3.95 1.36 -17.85
C ALA A 36 -3.76 -0.07 -17.33
N ASP A 37 -2.52 -0.54 -17.20
CA ASP A 37 -2.20 -1.86 -16.69
C ASP A 37 -2.52 -1.95 -15.19
N ALA A 38 -2.17 -0.92 -14.42
CA ALA A 38 -2.55 -0.82 -13.02
C ALA A 38 -4.07 -0.89 -12.83
N GLY A 39 -4.84 -0.18 -13.67
CA GLY A 39 -6.31 -0.26 -13.70
C GLY A 39 -6.84 -1.64 -14.08
N ALA A 40 -6.20 -2.32 -15.04
CA ALA A 40 -6.55 -3.69 -15.43
C ALA A 40 -6.27 -4.70 -14.30
N HIS A 41 -5.17 -4.54 -13.57
CA HIS A 41 -4.80 -5.36 -12.41
C HIS A 41 -5.69 -5.11 -11.20
N CYS A 42 -6.19 -3.88 -11.02
CA CYS A 42 -7.08 -3.48 -9.93
C CYS A 42 -8.56 -3.86 -10.15
N ARG A 43 -8.88 -4.56 -11.23
CA ARG A 43 -10.25 -5.02 -11.51
C ARG A 43 -10.74 -5.96 -10.40
N PRO A 44 -12.06 -6.00 -10.11
CA PRO A 44 -12.62 -6.91 -9.13
C PRO A 44 -12.26 -8.37 -9.44
N GLY A 45 -11.60 -9.05 -8.51
CA GLY A 45 -11.06 -10.41 -8.69
C GLY A 45 -9.64 -10.46 -9.27
N GLY A 46 -9.02 -9.31 -9.53
CA GLY A 46 -7.63 -9.18 -9.93
C GLY A 46 -6.65 -9.39 -8.77
N PRO A 47 -5.36 -9.55 -9.07
CA PRO A 47 -4.33 -9.74 -8.05
C PRO A 47 -4.13 -8.49 -7.20
N TRP A 48 -4.56 -7.31 -7.67
CA TRP A 48 -4.39 -6.03 -7.00
C TRP A 48 -5.74 -5.40 -6.68
N GLN A 49 -5.75 -4.51 -5.70
CA GLN A 49 -6.95 -3.78 -5.30
C GLN A 49 -6.68 -2.28 -5.26
N GLN A 50 -7.60 -1.47 -5.80
CA GLN A 50 -7.53 -0.03 -5.63
C GLN A 50 -7.94 0.37 -4.21
N LEU A 51 -7.04 1.02 -3.48
CA LEU A 51 -7.27 1.45 -2.11
C LEU A 51 -7.80 2.89 -2.05
N LEU A 52 -7.17 3.77 -2.82
CA LEU A 52 -7.52 5.19 -2.99
C LEU A 52 -7.29 5.58 -4.45
N PRO A 53 -7.82 6.72 -4.94
CA PRO A 53 -7.55 7.19 -6.29
C PRO A 53 -6.05 7.37 -6.52
N GLY A 54 -5.47 6.55 -7.41
CA GLY A 54 -4.05 6.59 -7.71
C GLY A 54 -3.14 5.86 -6.70
N VAL A 55 -3.69 5.09 -5.76
CA VAL A 55 -2.96 4.20 -4.84
C VAL A 55 -3.53 2.77 -4.91
N CYS A 56 -2.65 1.82 -5.17
CA CYS A 56 -2.97 0.42 -5.43
C CYS A 56 -2.29 -0.49 -4.40
N LEU A 57 -3.02 -1.52 -3.97
CA LEU A 57 -2.56 -2.61 -3.14
C LEU A 57 -2.15 -3.78 -4.04
N LEU A 58 -0.90 -4.23 -3.96
CA LEU A 58 -0.30 -5.23 -4.85
C LEU A 58 -0.56 -6.68 -4.42
N HIS A 59 -1.57 -6.92 -3.57
CA HIS A 59 -1.97 -8.26 -3.19
C HIS A 59 -3.50 -8.39 -3.14
N PRO A 60 -4.02 -9.62 -3.33
CA PRO A 60 -5.44 -9.87 -3.16
C PRO A 60 -5.78 -9.91 -1.67
N GLY A 61 -6.93 -9.36 -1.31
CA GLY A 61 -7.50 -9.46 0.05
C GLY A 61 -7.76 -8.12 0.74
N PRO A 62 -8.42 -8.17 1.91
CA PRO A 62 -8.77 -6.97 2.64
C PRO A 62 -7.50 -6.24 3.12
N PRO A 63 -7.40 -4.92 2.92
CA PRO A 63 -6.24 -4.16 3.35
C PRO A 63 -6.17 -4.10 4.88
N THR A 64 -4.98 -4.33 5.42
CA THR A 64 -4.70 -4.15 6.85
C THR A 64 -4.75 -2.67 7.22
N SER A 65 -4.78 -2.39 8.53
CA SER A 65 -4.79 -1.00 9.02
C SER A 65 -3.49 -0.25 8.67
N GLU A 66 -2.34 -0.93 8.67
CA GLU A 66 -1.05 -0.34 8.29
C GLU A 66 -0.98 -0.01 6.80
N GLU A 67 -1.47 -0.90 5.93
CA GLU A 67 -1.54 -0.63 4.48
C GLU A 67 -2.50 0.53 4.18
N ARG A 68 -3.63 0.60 4.89
CA ARG A 68 -4.54 1.75 4.84
C ARG A 68 -3.88 3.04 5.27
N LEU A 69 -3.14 3.02 6.37
CA LEU A 69 -2.41 4.20 6.83
C LEU A 69 -1.34 4.62 5.83
N HIS A 70 -0.54 3.68 5.33
CA HIS A 70 0.51 3.97 4.36
C HIS A 70 -0.06 4.51 3.05
N GLY A 71 -1.13 3.90 2.54
CA GLY A 71 -1.82 4.38 1.34
C GLY A 71 -2.42 5.77 1.54
N ALA A 72 -2.98 6.06 2.73
CA ALA A 72 -3.46 7.39 3.07
C ALA A 72 -2.33 8.43 3.13
N LEU A 73 -1.16 8.06 3.69
CA LEU A 73 0.03 8.92 3.71
C LEU A 73 0.57 9.18 2.30
N LEU A 74 0.65 8.15 1.45
CA LEU A 74 1.04 8.29 0.04
C LEU A 74 0.06 9.19 -0.72
N TYR A 75 -1.24 9.01 -0.49
CA TYR A 75 -2.28 9.81 -1.11
C TYR A 75 -2.24 11.28 -0.64
N ALA A 76 -2.02 11.52 0.65
CA ALA A 76 -1.93 12.86 1.22
C ALA A 76 -0.61 13.58 0.85
N GLY A 77 0.49 12.84 0.71
CA GLY A 77 1.79 13.36 0.28
C GLY A 77 1.87 13.65 -1.23
N ARG A 78 0.95 13.09 -2.02
CA ARG A 78 0.75 13.48 -3.42
C ARG A 78 0.09 14.86 -3.43
N LEU A 79 0.88 15.91 -3.66
CA LEU A 79 0.30 17.20 -4.03
C LEU A 79 -0.55 17.00 -5.30
N PRO A 80 -1.83 17.40 -5.31
CA PRO A 80 -2.56 17.53 -6.57
C PRO A 80 -1.84 18.61 -7.39
N ALA A 81 -1.32 18.23 -8.55
CA ALA A 81 -0.88 19.17 -9.57
C ALA A 81 -2.10 19.83 -10.23
#